data_AF-A0A316ER61-F1
#
_entry.id   AF-A0A316ER61-F1
#
_cell.length_a   1.000
_cell.length_b   1.000
_cell.length_c   1.000
_cell.angle_alpha   90.00
_cell.angle_beta   90.00
_cell.angle_gamma   90.00
#
_symmetry.space_group_name_H-M   'P 1'
#
loop_
_entity.id
_entity.type
_entity.pdbx_description
1 polymer ?
#
loop_
_entity_poly.entity_id
_entity_poly.type
_entity_poly.pdbx_seq_one_letter_code
_entity_poly.pdbx_strand_id
1 'polypeptide(L)'
;MDGEPASFRETLRHDGQLVEWFVYTPSSLRHYWRQNVSNRRTPLLRMVAEGVPLIGADGPALAYRAEAAAILDAGPPVPAADQVAFQRYLVTDLLDDLRGCSDPVEIAFLATTLVLAVSDLLLLAGNRWSARGKWLPRRLAEVDPDLPGRLMAAQRAVLADGDREPLVAAVLAVLDRVGGPLQEGFRLAGEDPGR
;
A
#
# COMPACT_ATOMS: atom_id res chain seq x y z
N MET A 1 -15.66 -19.87 28.84
CA MET A 1 -14.68 -18.77 28.81
C MET A 1 -15.46 -17.52 29.09
N ASP A 2 -15.36 -17.02 30.33
CA ASP A 2 -16.15 -15.89 30.80
C ASP A 2 -15.35 -14.60 30.57
N GLY A 3 -15.79 -13.84 29.57
CA GLY A 3 -15.24 -12.58 29.10
C GLY A 3 -15.95 -12.22 27.80
N GLU A 4 -16.12 -10.92 27.48
CA GLU A 4 -16.58 -10.54 26.14
C GLU A 4 -15.69 -11.26 25.11
N PRO A 5 -16.24 -11.82 24.01
CA PRO A 5 -15.41 -12.39 22.97
C PRO A 5 -14.54 -11.27 22.37
N ALA A 6 -13.33 -11.13 22.92
CA ALA A 6 -12.35 -10.18 22.45
C ALA A 6 -11.93 -10.62 21.05
N SER A 7 -11.83 -9.67 20.13
CA SER A 7 -11.29 -9.98 18.81
C SER A 7 -9.82 -10.34 18.95
N PHE A 8 -9.41 -11.44 18.32
CA PHE A 8 -8.04 -11.91 18.41
C PHE A 8 -7.51 -12.33 17.06
N ARG A 9 -6.18 -12.28 16.97
CA ARG A 9 -5.42 -12.94 15.92
C ARG A 9 -4.51 -13.96 16.60
N GLU A 10 -4.53 -15.17 16.10
CA GLU A 10 -3.69 -16.25 16.62
C GLU A 10 -3.07 -17.01 15.46
N THR A 11 -1.82 -17.41 15.61
CA THR A 11 -1.16 -18.31 14.66
C THR A 11 -0.86 -19.61 15.39
N LEU A 12 -1.40 -20.73 14.91
CA LEU A 12 -1.23 -22.05 15.50
C LEU A 12 -0.89 -23.10 14.44
N ARG A 13 -0.48 -24.29 14.88
CA ARG A 13 -0.28 -25.44 13.99
C ARG A 13 -1.42 -26.43 14.14
N HIS A 14 -2.07 -26.79 13.04
CA HIS A 14 -3.11 -27.82 12.99
C HIS A 14 -2.74 -28.84 11.91
N ASP A 15 -2.67 -30.13 12.27
CA ASP A 15 -2.27 -31.23 11.37
C ASP A 15 -1.00 -30.93 10.55
N GLY A 16 0.01 -30.37 11.21
CA GLY A 16 1.29 -30.03 10.60
C GLY A 16 1.30 -28.72 9.80
N GLN A 17 0.15 -28.10 9.52
CA GLN A 17 0.05 -26.83 8.79
C GLN A 17 -0.03 -25.63 9.74
N LEU A 18 0.63 -24.52 9.38
CA LEU A 18 0.43 -23.25 10.09
C LEU A 18 -0.90 -22.63 9.64
N VAL A 19 -1.72 -22.24 10.62
CA VAL A 19 -3.03 -21.60 10.42
C VAL A 19 -3.03 -20.28 11.18
N GLU A 20 -3.45 -19.21 10.50
CA GLU A 20 -3.70 -17.91 11.13
C GLU A 20 -5.21 -17.70 11.30
N TRP A 21 -5.66 -17.55 12.53
CA TRP A 21 -7.01 -17.20 12.90
C TRP A 21 -7.16 -15.69 13.01
N PHE A 22 -8.24 -15.17 12.47
CA PHE A 22 -8.68 -13.79 12.62
C PHE A 22 -10.13 -13.82 13.06
N VAL A 23 -10.36 -13.60 14.36
CA VAL A 23 -11.67 -13.79 14.99
C VAL A 23 -12.23 -12.45 15.43
N TYR A 24 -13.45 -12.16 15.00
CA TYR A 24 -14.12 -10.89 15.22
C TYR A 24 -15.57 -11.10 15.64
N THR A 25 -16.09 -10.19 16.47
CA THR A 25 -17.52 -9.96 16.59
C THR A 25 -17.99 -9.09 15.42
N PRO A 26 -19.30 -8.99 15.15
CA PRO A 26 -19.81 -8.09 14.11
C PRO A 26 -19.38 -6.62 14.30
N SER A 27 -19.38 -6.12 15.54
CA SER A 27 -19.02 -4.74 15.85
C SER A 27 -17.52 -4.49 15.67
N SER A 28 -16.67 -5.43 16.09
CA SER A 28 -15.22 -5.29 15.93
C SER A 28 -14.78 -5.46 14.49
N LEU A 29 -15.40 -6.37 13.72
CA LEU A 29 -15.15 -6.52 12.29
C LEU A 29 -15.33 -5.18 11.56
N ARG A 30 -16.48 -4.52 11.78
CA ARG A 30 -16.78 -3.21 11.19
C ARG A 30 -15.87 -2.09 11.72
N HIS A 31 -15.40 -2.18 12.97
CA HIS A 31 -14.38 -1.26 13.48
C HIS A 31 -13.06 -1.41 12.69
N TYR A 32 -12.55 -2.62 12.52
CA TYR A 32 -11.31 -2.87 11.78
C TYR A 32 -11.44 -2.58 10.28
N TRP A 33 -12.62 -2.79 9.69
CA TRP A 33 -12.90 -2.34 8.33
C TRP A 33 -12.81 -0.82 8.19
N ARG A 34 -13.45 -0.05 9.08
CA ARG A 34 -13.32 1.42 9.07
C ARG A 34 -11.87 1.87 9.21
N GLN A 35 -11.10 1.23 10.09
CA GLN A 35 -9.67 1.50 10.23
C GLN A 35 -8.87 1.12 8.98
N ASN A 36 -9.21 0.02 8.30
CA ASN A 36 -8.59 -0.37 7.05
C ASN A 36 -8.89 0.68 5.96
N VAL A 37 -10.16 1.09 5.84
CA VAL A 37 -10.60 2.12 4.88
C VAL A 37 -9.90 3.46 5.14
N SER A 38 -9.85 3.93 6.39
CA SER A 38 -9.19 5.21 6.73
C SER A 38 -7.70 5.18 6.40
N ASN A 39 -7.06 4.02 6.55
CA ASN A 39 -5.66 3.80 6.18
C ASN A 39 -5.49 3.35 4.71
N ARG A 40 -6.56 3.37 3.91
CA ARG A 40 -6.57 2.94 2.51
C ARG A 40 -6.06 1.50 2.29
N ARG A 41 -6.18 0.63 3.29
CA ARG A 41 -5.74 -0.78 3.24
C ARG A 41 -6.94 -1.70 3.03
N THR A 42 -6.70 -2.86 2.45
CA THR A 42 -7.77 -3.84 2.15
C THR A 42 -7.59 -5.27 2.68
N PRO A 43 -6.60 -5.64 3.52
CA PRO A 43 -6.34 -7.06 3.79
C PRO A 43 -7.56 -7.77 4.40
N LEU A 44 -8.18 -7.21 5.44
CA LEU A 44 -9.33 -7.83 6.08
C LEU A 44 -10.58 -7.83 5.19
N LEU A 45 -10.81 -6.73 4.46
CA LEU A 45 -11.91 -6.62 3.49
C LEU A 45 -11.79 -7.70 2.39
N ARG A 46 -10.61 -7.86 1.80
CA ARG A 46 -10.35 -8.88 0.76
C ARG A 46 -10.45 -10.29 1.32
N MET A 47 -9.90 -10.55 2.50
CA MET A 47 -10.03 -11.85 3.16
C MET A 47 -11.49 -12.26 3.33
N VAL A 48 -12.37 -11.31 3.69
CA VAL A 48 -13.81 -11.60 3.79
C VAL A 48 -14.44 -11.73 2.39
N ALA A 49 -14.30 -10.74 1.51
CA ALA A 49 -14.95 -10.75 0.19
C ALA A 49 -14.56 -11.95 -0.68
N GLU A 50 -13.28 -12.29 -0.72
CA GLU A 50 -12.69 -13.35 -1.56
C GLU A 50 -12.63 -14.70 -0.85
N GLY A 51 -12.88 -14.74 0.46
CA GLY A 51 -12.84 -15.95 1.27
C GLY A 51 -13.93 -16.96 0.88
N VAL A 52 -13.66 -18.24 1.17
CA VAL A 52 -14.61 -19.33 0.98
C VAL A 52 -15.36 -19.57 2.30
N PRO A 53 -16.70 -19.42 2.33
CA PRO A 53 -17.48 -19.79 3.50
C PRO A 53 -17.36 -21.30 3.76
N LEU A 54 -16.93 -21.67 4.97
CA LEU A 54 -16.80 -23.09 5.37
C LEU A 54 -18.04 -23.61 6.09
N ILE A 55 -18.78 -22.73 6.78
CA ILE A 55 -19.96 -23.08 7.58
C ILE A 55 -21.08 -22.08 7.26
N GLY A 56 -22.31 -22.58 7.11
CA GLY A 56 -23.50 -21.75 6.95
C GLY A 56 -23.50 -20.94 5.65
N ALA A 57 -23.57 -21.64 4.51
CA ALA A 57 -23.70 -21.01 3.19
C ALA A 57 -24.94 -20.09 3.11
N ASP A 58 -26.00 -20.39 3.87
CA ASP A 58 -27.22 -19.57 3.97
C ASP A 58 -27.19 -18.59 5.17
N GLY A 59 -26.05 -18.49 5.85
CA GLY A 59 -25.84 -17.68 7.05
C GLY A 59 -25.31 -16.27 6.75
N PRO A 60 -24.91 -15.50 7.79
CA PRO A 60 -24.49 -14.11 7.63
C PRO A 60 -23.18 -13.95 6.84
N ALA A 61 -22.47 -15.04 6.55
CA ALA A 61 -21.22 -15.03 5.78
C ALA A 61 -21.42 -14.38 4.40
N LEU A 62 -22.50 -14.72 3.67
CA LEU A 62 -22.76 -14.11 2.37
C LEU A 62 -23.03 -12.60 2.47
N ALA A 63 -23.73 -12.16 3.52
CA ALA A 63 -23.98 -10.75 3.77
C ALA A 63 -22.67 -9.98 4.04
N TYR A 64 -21.77 -10.53 4.86
CA TYR A 64 -20.46 -9.91 5.08
C TYR A 64 -19.58 -9.90 3.84
N ARG A 65 -19.64 -10.95 3.00
CA ARG A 65 -18.95 -10.96 1.71
C ARG A 65 -19.44 -9.85 0.79
N ALA A 66 -20.76 -9.70 0.67
CA ALA A 66 -21.37 -8.64 -0.14
C ALA A 66 -21.04 -7.24 0.41
N GLU A 67 -21.09 -7.05 1.73
CA GLU A 67 -20.73 -5.78 2.39
C GLU A 67 -19.25 -5.42 2.14
N ALA A 68 -18.34 -6.39 2.32
CA ALA A 68 -16.92 -6.17 2.07
C ALA A 68 -16.63 -5.87 0.59
N ALA A 69 -17.27 -6.57 -0.34
CA ALA A 69 -17.16 -6.31 -1.77
C ALA A 69 -17.64 -4.90 -2.12
N ALA A 70 -18.79 -4.48 -1.61
CA ALA A 70 -19.32 -3.13 -1.84
C ALA A 70 -18.36 -2.03 -1.32
N ILE A 71 -17.71 -2.25 -0.17
CA ILE A 71 -16.70 -1.32 0.35
C ILE A 71 -15.47 -1.28 -0.58
N LEU A 72 -15.00 -2.44 -1.05
CA LEU A 72 -13.86 -2.51 -1.97
C LEU A 72 -14.15 -1.79 -3.29
N ASP A 73 -15.35 -1.98 -3.84
CA ASP A 73 -15.80 -1.36 -5.09
C ASP A 73 -16.00 0.15 -4.94
N ALA A 74 -16.42 0.62 -3.76
CA ALA A 74 -16.54 2.05 -3.46
C ALA A 74 -15.18 2.78 -3.46
N GLY A 75 -14.08 2.05 -3.24
CA GLY A 75 -12.73 2.62 -3.21
C GLY A 75 -12.37 3.30 -1.89
N PRO A 76 -11.10 3.72 -1.74
CA PRO A 76 -10.64 4.43 -0.55
C PRO A 76 -11.17 5.87 -0.51
N PRO A 77 -11.14 6.51 0.68
CA PRO A 77 -11.40 7.95 0.80
C PRO A 77 -10.48 8.75 -0.14
N VAL A 78 -10.95 9.85 -0.72
CA VAL A 78 -10.09 10.73 -1.53
C VAL A 78 -8.96 11.28 -0.65
N PRO A 79 -7.68 11.21 -1.08
CA PRO A 79 -6.58 11.73 -0.28
C PRO A 79 -6.66 13.26 -0.18
N ALA A 80 -6.21 13.80 0.94
CA ALA A 80 -6.04 15.23 1.06
C ALA A 80 -4.86 15.71 0.18
N ALA A 81 -4.93 16.95 -0.29
CA ALA A 81 -3.93 17.48 -1.23
C ALA A 81 -2.52 17.54 -0.62
N ASP A 82 -2.43 17.78 0.68
CA ASP A 82 -1.18 17.77 1.46
C ASP A 82 -0.56 16.36 1.53
N GLN A 83 -1.36 15.30 1.60
CA GLN A 83 -0.86 13.91 1.57
C GLN A 83 -0.20 13.59 0.24
N VAL A 84 -0.82 14.00 -0.87
CA VAL A 84 -0.24 13.81 -2.21
C VAL A 84 1.01 14.68 -2.36
N ALA A 85 0.97 15.93 -1.91
CA ALA A 85 2.13 16.83 -1.95
C ALA A 85 3.30 16.28 -1.13
N PHE A 86 3.05 15.76 0.07
CA PHE A 86 4.09 15.15 0.90
C PHE A 86 4.71 13.92 0.24
N GLN A 87 3.90 13.00 -0.32
CA GLN A 87 4.45 11.85 -1.05
C GLN A 87 5.23 12.26 -2.30
N ARG A 88 4.77 13.29 -3.01
CA ARG A 88 5.47 13.85 -4.17
C ARG A 88 6.82 14.46 -3.78
N TYR A 89 6.87 15.15 -2.65
CA TYR A 89 8.11 15.64 -2.05
C TYR A 89 9.07 14.49 -1.72
N LEU A 90 8.62 13.47 -0.98
CA LEU A 90 9.45 12.32 -0.62
C LEU A 90 10.02 11.59 -1.85
N VAL A 91 9.21 11.40 -2.89
CA VAL A 91 9.67 10.77 -4.13
C VAL A 91 10.69 11.64 -4.87
N THR A 92 10.52 12.97 -4.83
CA THR A 92 11.47 13.90 -5.46
C THR A 92 12.81 13.89 -4.72
N ASP A 93 12.76 13.93 -3.39
CA ASP A 93 13.93 13.87 -2.50
C ASP A 93 14.74 12.58 -2.73
N LEU A 94 14.08 11.43 -2.70
CA LEU A 94 14.71 10.13 -2.97
C LEU A 94 15.29 10.02 -4.40
N LEU A 95 14.66 10.66 -5.38
CA LEU A 95 15.16 10.68 -6.75
C LEU A 95 16.47 11.47 -6.85
N ASP A 96 16.55 12.61 -6.17
CA ASP A 96 17.76 13.43 -6.14
C ASP A 96 18.88 12.77 -5.34
N ASP A 97 18.57 12.13 -4.22
CA ASP A 97 19.52 11.31 -3.46
C ASP A 97 20.10 10.20 -4.35
N LEU A 98 19.26 9.47 -5.08
CA LEU A 98 19.71 8.41 -6.00
C LEU A 98 20.63 8.96 -7.10
N ARG A 99 20.38 10.17 -7.61
CA ARG A 99 21.24 10.82 -8.61
C ARG A 99 22.59 11.23 -8.03
N GLY A 100 22.61 11.75 -6.81
CA GLY A 100 23.82 12.23 -6.15
C GLY A 100 24.68 11.15 -5.48
N CYS A 101 24.10 9.98 -5.20
CA CYS A 101 24.78 8.93 -4.44
C CYS A 101 25.84 8.20 -5.27
N SER A 102 26.96 7.83 -4.65
CA SER A 102 28.01 6.98 -5.25
C SER A 102 28.30 5.71 -4.46
N ASP A 103 27.78 5.59 -3.24
CA ASP A 103 27.96 4.39 -2.42
C ASP A 103 27.05 3.25 -2.91
N PRO A 104 27.59 2.06 -3.25
CA PRO A 104 26.78 0.96 -3.78
C PRO A 104 25.72 0.42 -2.82
N VAL A 105 25.97 0.48 -1.51
CA VAL A 105 25.00 0.02 -0.50
C VAL A 105 23.85 1.02 -0.44
N GLU A 106 24.15 2.32 -0.33
CA GLU A 106 23.14 3.37 -0.34
C GLU A 106 22.30 3.35 -1.63
N ILE A 107 22.94 3.18 -2.80
CA ILE A 107 22.24 3.07 -4.09
C ILE A 107 21.23 1.92 -4.05
N ALA A 108 21.59 0.76 -3.48
CA ALA A 108 20.67 -0.38 -3.41
C ALA A 108 19.45 -0.10 -2.52
N PHE A 109 19.67 0.57 -1.39
CA PHE A 109 18.60 1.00 -0.49
C PHE A 109 17.72 2.08 -1.13
N LEU A 110 18.31 3.09 -1.76
CA LEU A 110 17.62 4.18 -2.45
C LEU A 110 16.77 3.66 -3.61
N ALA A 111 17.33 2.82 -4.49
CA ALA A 111 16.60 2.26 -5.63
C ALA A 111 15.36 1.47 -5.16
N THR A 112 15.51 0.66 -4.12
CA THR A 112 14.39 -0.12 -3.54
C THR A 112 13.35 0.79 -2.90
N THR A 113 13.79 1.76 -2.12
CA THR A 113 12.90 2.69 -1.41
C THR A 113 12.14 3.58 -2.40
N LEU A 114 12.80 4.05 -3.46
CA LEU A 114 12.21 4.86 -4.51
C LEU A 114 11.14 4.10 -5.30
N VAL A 115 11.35 2.83 -5.63
CA VAL A 115 10.32 1.99 -6.27
C VAL A 115 9.08 1.85 -5.40
N LEU A 116 9.25 1.65 -4.08
CA LEU A 116 8.12 1.57 -3.16
C LEU A 116 7.41 2.93 -3.03
N ALA A 117 8.16 4.02 -2.85
CA ALA A 117 7.61 5.36 -2.68
C ALA A 117 6.86 5.84 -3.94
N VAL A 118 7.42 5.64 -5.14
CA VAL A 118 6.75 6.02 -6.39
C VAL A 118 5.49 5.19 -6.65
N SER A 119 5.50 3.92 -6.22
CA SER A 119 4.32 3.05 -6.29
C SER A 119 3.22 3.53 -5.35
N ASP A 120 3.57 3.91 -4.13
CA ASP A 120 2.64 4.48 -3.15
C ASP A 120 2.07 5.82 -3.64
N LEU A 121 2.90 6.71 -4.20
CA LEU A 121 2.46 7.97 -4.80
C LEU A 121 1.46 7.74 -5.93
N LEU A 122 1.75 6.81 -6.85
CA LEU A 122 0.86 6.50 -7.96
C LEU A 122 -0.50 6.00 -7.50
N LEU A 123 -0.52 5.07 -6.53
CA LEU A 123 -1.76 4.54 -5.96
C LEU A 123 -2.52 5.63 -5.19
N LEU A 124 -1.82 6.46 -4.42
CA LEU A 124 -2.42 7.56 -3.66
C LEU A 124 -3.08 8.57 -4.61
N ALA A 125 -2.32 9.10 -5.57
CA ALA A 125 -2.80 10.12 -6.50
C ALA A 125 -3.92 9.61 -7.43
N GLY A 126 -3.90 8.32 -7.78
CA GLY A 126 -4.98 7.67 -8.55
C GLY A 126 -6.22 7.31 -7.73
N ASN A 127 -6.31 7.76 -6.46
CA ASN A 127 -7.30 7.35 -5.47
C ASN A 127 -7.54 5.83 -5.41
N ARG A 128 -6.46 5.04 -5.45
CA ARG A 128 -6.50 3.57 -5.37
C ARG A 128 -6.17 3.09 -3.98
N TRP A 129 -6.61 1.86 -3.69
CA TRP A 129 -6.26 1.14 -2.47
C TRP A 129 -4.74 0.94 -2.38
N SER A 130 -4.17 1.18 -1.21
CA SER A 130 -2.75 0.90 -0.93
C SER A 130 -2.49 -0.61 -0.83
N ALA A 131 -1.26 -1.01 -1.12
CA ALA A 131 -0.83 -2.39 -0.93
C ALA A 131 0.63 -2.48 -0.53
N ARG A 132 1.01 -3.65 -0.02
CA ARG A 132 2.38 -3.96 0.41
C ARG A 132 2.76 -5.38 0.02
N GLY A 133 4.07 -5.65 0.01
CA GLY A 133 4.61 -6.98 -0.31
C GLY A 133 4.08 -7.49 -1.64
N LYS A 134 3.68 -8.77 -1.70
CA LYS A 134 3.19 -9.42 -2.93
C LYS A 134 1.93 -8.78 -3.55
N TRP A 135 1.18 -7.98 -2.78
CA TRP A 135 -0.01 -7.31 -3.29
C TRP A 135 0.30 -6.00 -4.02
N LEU A 136 1.43 -5.35 -3.72
CA LEU A 136 1.82 -4.10 -4.39
C LEU A 136 1.91 -4.25 -5.92
N PRO A 137 2.67 -5.21 -6.48
CA PRO A 137 2.72 -5.39 -7.93
C PRO A 137 1.35 -5.74 -8.53
N ARG A 138 0.50 -6.48 -7.79
CA ARG A 138 -0.87 -6.78 -8.24
C ARG A 138 -1.76 -5.54 -8.31
N ARG A 139 -1.59 -4.58 -7.40
CA ARG A 139 -2.33 -3.30 -7.43
C ARG A 139 -1.82 -2.40 -8.55
N LEU A 140 -0.51 -2.34 -8.75
CA LEU A 140 0.08 -1.58 -9.84
C LEU A 140 -0.38 -2.10 -11.21
N ALA A 141 -0.52 -3.43 -11.35
CA ALA A 141 -1.07 -4.05 -12.56
C ALA A 141 -2.52 -3.65 -12.87
N GLU A 142 -3.31 -3.22 -11.88
CA GLU A 142 -4.67 -2.70 -12.11
C GLU A 142 -4.66 -1.26 -12.67
N VAL A 143 -3.57 -0.53 -12.46
CA VAL A 143 -3.35 0.78 -13.07
C VAL A 143 -2.85 0.61 -14.50
N ASP A 144 -1.85 -0.25 -14.67
CA ASP A 144 -1.26 -0.62 -15.96
C ASP A 144 -0.62 -2.02 -15.81
N PRO A 145 -1.07 -3.02 -16.59
CA PRO A 145 -0.59 -4.41 -16.48
C PRO A 145 0.93 -4.58 -16.55
N ASP A 146 1.62 -3.71 -17.29
CA ASP A 146 3.07 -3.81 -17.53
C ASP A 146 3.88 -3.03 -16.49
N LEU A 147 3.25 -2.12 -15.74
CA LEU A 147 3.93 -1.24 -14.79
C LEU A 147 4.79 -1.97 -13.75
N PRO A 148 4.34 -3.07 -13.11
CA PRO A 148 5.19 -3.80 -12.17
C PRO A 148 6.46 -4.33 -12.82
N GLY A 149 6.34 -4.83 -14.06
CA GLY A 149 7.48 -5.34 -14.84
C GLY A 149 8.45 -4.22 -15.21
N ARG A 150 7.94 -3.07 -15.65
CA ARG A 150 8.77 -1.90 -16.00
C ARG A 150 9.53 -1.37 -14.79
N LEU A 151 8.88 -1.20 -13.63
CA LEU A 151 9.54 -0.75 -12.40
C LEU A 151 10.59 -1.75 -11.91
N MET A 152 10.31 -3.05 -11.98
CA MET A 152 11.27 -4.10 -11.63
C MET A 152 12.48 -4.11 -12.58
N ALA A 153 12.26 -3.96 -13.88
CA ALA A 153 13.34 -3.89 -14.86
C ALA A 153 14.22 -2.65 -14.64
N ALA A 154 13.59 -1.50 -14.38
CA ALA A 154 14.29 -0.27 -14.08
C ALA A 154 15.12 -0.36 -12.80
N GLN A 155 14.56 -0.93 -11.72
CA GLN A 155 15.32 -1.19 -10.49
C GLN A 155 16.51 -2.11 -10.73
N ARG A 156 16.31 -3.16 -11.53
CA ARG A 156 17.37 -4.12 -11.86
C ARG A 156 18.51 -3.46 -12.61
N ALA A 157 18.23 -2.55 -13.55
CA ALA A 157 19.27 -1.80 -14.26
C ALA A 157 20.17 -1.02 -13.28
N VAL A 158 19.58 -0.40 -12.25
CA VAL A 158 20.35 0.27 -11.19
C VAL A 158 21.23 -0.72 -10.42
N LEU A 159 20.67 -1.84 -9.99
CA LEU A 159 21.34 -2.79 -9.09
C LEU A 159 22.38 -3.66 -9.79
N ALA A 160 22.18 -3.99 -11.06
CA ALA A 160 23.05 -4.89 -11.82
C ALA A 160 24.09 -4.13 -12.64
N ASP A 161 23.66 -3.05 -13.29
CA ASP A 161 24.45 -2.38 -14.34
C ASP A 161 24.90 -0.96 -13.90
N GLY A 162 24.38 -0.46 -12.78
CA GLY A 162 24.59 0.91 -12.32
C GLY A 162 23.84 1.97 -13.13
N ASP A 163 23.03 1.55 -14.11
CA ASP A 163 22.25 2.45 -14.96
C ASP A 163 21.00 2.94 -14.23
N ARG A 164 21.00 4.23 -13.89
CA ARG A 164 19.93 4.91 -13.15
C ARG A 164 18.83 5.43 -14.05
N GLU A 165 19.12 5.66 -15.33
CA GLU A 165 18.24 6.39 -16.24
C GLU A 165 16.87 5.73 -16.42
N PRO A 166 16.73 4.39 -16.54
CA PRO A 166 15.42 3.75 -16.63
C PRO A 166 14.54 4.03 -15.40
N LEU A 167 15.12 4.02 -14.19
CA LEU A 167 14.38 4.27 -12.96
C LEU A 167 14.06 5.77 -12.81
N VAL A 168 15.02 6.63 -13.11
CA VAL A 168 14.83 8.09 -13.11
C VAL A 168 13.69 8.48 -14.06
N ALA A 169 13.70 7.98 -15.30
CA ALA A 169 12.66 8.27 -16.29
C ALA A 169 11.29 7.76 -15.84
N ALA A 170 11.22 6.54 -15.30
CA ALA A 170 9.96 5.98 -14.78
C ALA A 170 9.40 6.80 -13.62
N VAL A 171 10.25 7.28 -12.72
CA VAL A 171 9.84 8.12 -11.58
C VAL A 171 9.36 9.49 -12.03
N LEU A 172 10.10 10.15 -12.94
CA LEU A 172 9.69 11.43 -13.51
C LEU A 172 8.33 11.32 -14.22
N ALA A 173 8.10 10.27 -14.99
CA ALA A 173 6.81 10.04 -15.65
C ALA A 173 5.64 9.90 -14.67
N VAL A 174 5.87 9.42 -13.44
CA VAL A 174 4.86 9.41 -12.38
C VAL A 174 4.71 10.79 -11.76
N LEU A 175 5.82 11.47 -11.45
CA LEU A 175 5.81 12.83 -10.90
C LEU A 175 5.07 13.82 -11.81
N ASP A 176 5.30 13.75 -13.12
CA ASP A 176 4.66 14.62 -14.12
C ASP A 176 3.13 14.48 -14.14
N ARG A 177 2.60 13.30 -13.81
CA ARG A 177 1.15 13.06 -13.69
C ARG A 177 0.53 13.71 -12.45
N VAL A 178 1.35 14.07 -11.47
CA VAL A 178 0.93 14.62 -10.17
C VAL A 178 1.45 16.03 -9.91
N GLY A 179 1.78 16.76 -10.98
CA GLY A 179 2.22 18.16 -10.91
C GLY A 179 3.74 18.37 -10.94
N GLY A 180 4.49 17.34 -11.34
CA GLY A 180 5.95 17.35 -11.45
C GLY A 180 6.69 17.14 -10.12
N PRO A 181 8.03 17.20 -10.15
CA PRO A 181 8.84 17.20 -8.93
C PRO A 181 8.43 18.30 -7.93
N LEU A 182 8.66 18.06 -6.64
CA LEU A 182 8.36 19.03 -5.57
C LEU A 182 9.49 19.08 -4.54
N GLN A 183 10.16 20.23 -4.44
CA GLN A 183 11.11 20.54 -3.37
C GLN A 183 10.97 22.00 -2.96
N GLU A 184 11.21 22.91 -3.91
CA GLU A 184 11.14 24.35 -3.65
C GLU A 184 9.75 24.75 -3.14
N GLY A 185 9.74 25.50 -2.03
CA GLY A 185 8.50 25.98 -1.39
C GLY A 185 7.72 24.91 -0.62
N PHE A 186 8.16 23.65 -0.59
CA PHE A 186 7.52 22.64 0.27
C PHE A 186 7.73 22.99 1.75
N ARG A 187 6.66 22.90 2.54
CA ARG A 187 6.70 23.15 3.99
C ARG A 187 5.81 22.15 4.71
N LEU A 188 6.38 21.49 5.70
CA LEU A 188 5.65 20.73 6.70
C LEU A 188 5.62 21.52 8.00
N ALA A 189 4.45 21.63 8.63
CA ALA A 189 4.37 22.15 9.99
C ALA A 189 4.89 21.09 10.97
N GLY A 190 5.76 21.48 11.90
CA GLY A 190 6.13 20.62 13.02
C GLY A 190 5.02 20.57 14.07
N GLU A 191 4.90 19.44 14.76
CA GLU A 191 4.09 19.35 15.97
C GLU A 191 4.88 19.96 17.13
N ASP A 192 4.24 20.88 17.88
CA ASP A 192 4.77 21.40 19.13
C ASP A 192 4.04 20.70 20.29
N PRO A 193 4.65 19.70 20.93
CA PRO A 193 3.98 18.93 21.99
C PRO A 193 3.67 19.75 23.25
N GLY A 194 4.13 21.01 23.32
CA GLY A 194 3.80 21.96 24.40
C GLY A 194 2.67 22.93 24.08
N ARG A 195 2.03 22.83 22.89
CA ARG A 195 0.92 23.69 22.46
C ARG A 195 -0.41 22.98 22.37
#